data_AF-A0AAW6XWH7-F1
#
_entry.id   AF-A0AAW6XWH7-F1
#
_cell.length_a   1.000
_cell.length_b   1.000
_cell.length_c   1.000
_cell.angle_alpha   90.00
_cell.angle_beta   90.00
_cell.angle_gamma   90.00
#
_symmetry.space_group_name_H-M   'P 1'
#
loop_
_entity.id
_entity.type
_entity.pdbx_description
1 polymer ?
#
loop_
_entity_poly.entity_id
_entity_poly.type
_entity_poly.pdbx_seq_one_letter_code
_entity_poly.pdbx_strand_id
1 'polypeptide(L)'
;PVLVAHQLLAHVWPLLRDLGRFRDWDSRAQYSPYGGGALAGNTLGLDASNIADELGFAAPCKNSIDGTASRDVVSEFSFICAQIGIDLSRLAEEIITWNTVEFGYVTLADSFSTGSSIMPQ
;
A
#
# COMPACT_ATOMS: atom_id res chain seq x y z
N PRO A 1 -15.06 21.47 21.35
CA PRO A 1 -13.62 21.31 21.71
C PRO A 1 -13.21 19.84 21.67
N VAL A 2 -12.07 19.52 21.07
CA VAL A 2 -11.51 18.17 20.93
C VAL A 2 -10.02 18.23 21.31
N LEU A 3 -9.47 17.15 21.89
CA LEU A 3 -8.03 17.07 22.18
C LEU A 3 -7.24 16.98 20.86
N VAL A 4 -6.13 17.73 20.75
CA VAL A 4 -5.22 17.62 19.60
C VAL A 4 -4.75 16.17 19.41
N ALA A 5 -4.47 15.46 20.51
CA ALA A 5 -4.12 14.04 20.46
C ALA A 5 -5.22 13.18 19.82
N HIS A 6 -6.50 13.49 20.07
CA HIS A 6 -7.61 12.76 19.48
C HIS A 6 -7.73 13.04 17.96
N GLN A 7 -7.49 14.28 17.55
CA GLN A 7 -7.45 14.67 16.14
C GLN A 7 -6.30 13.98 15.39
N LEU A 8 -5.09 13.96 15.96
CA LEU A 8 -3.95 13.27 15.37
C LEU A 8 -4.17 11.75 15.27
N LEU A 9 -4.76 11.14 16.31
CA LEU A 9 -5.11 9.72 16.28
C LEU A 9 -6.18 9.37 15.24
N ALA A 10 -7.02 10.32 14.82
CA ALA A 10 -8.00 10.10 13.76
C ALA A 10 -7.34 9.70 12.44
N HIS A 11 -6.10 10.16 12.18
CA HIS A 11 -5.31 9.80 10.98
C HIS A 11 -4.56 8.46 11.11
N VAL A 12 -4.40 7.94 12.33
CA VAL A 12 -3.79 6.62 12.55
C VAL A 12 -4.74 5.49 12.17
N TRP A 13 -6.04 5.65 12.46
CA TRP A 13 -7.03 4.59 12.23
C TRP A 13 -7.17 4.15 10.77
N PRO A 14 -7.19 5.05 9.75
CA PRO A 14 -7.13 4.65 8.35
C PRO A 14 -5.88 3.85 8.01
N LEU A 15 -4.69 4.29 8.44
CA LEU A 15 -3.43 3.59 8.19
C LEU A 15 -3.40 2.18 8.80
N LEU A 16 -4.00 2.00 9.99
CA LEU A 16 -4.15 0.68 10.59
C LEU A 16 -5.05 -0.24 9.75
N ARG A 17 -6.09 0.31 9.11
CA ARG A 17 -6.91 -0.45 8.16
C ARG A 17 -6.13 -0.78 6.89
N ASP A 18 -5.28 0.12 6.40
CA ASP A 18 -4.41 -0.16 5.24
C ASP A 18 -3.41 -1.28 5.53
N LEU A 19 -2.83 -1.32 6.73
CA LEU A 19 -2.01 -2.46 7.17
C LEU A 19 -2.82 -3.76 7.18
N GLY A 20 -4.09 -3.71 7.60
CA GLY A 20 -5.01 -4.83 7.49
C GLY A 20 -5.19 -5.28 6.04
N ARG A 21 -5.42 -4.33 5.12
CA ARG A 21 -5.56 -4.61 3.69
C ARG A 21 -4.31 -5.27 3.10
N PHE A 22 -3.11 -4.82 3.48
CA PHE A 22 -1.87 -5.46 3.03
C PHE A 22 -1.71 -6.89 3.54
N ARG A 23 -2.10 -7.17 4.79
CA ARG A 23 -2.09 -8.54 5.33
C ARG A 23 -3.06 -9.45 4.58
N ASP A 24 -4.25 -8.95 4.30
CA ASP A 24 -5.25 -9.70 3.54
C ASP A 24 -4.77 -9.92 2.10
N TRP A 25 -4.23 -8.89 1.45
CA TRP A 25 -3.66 -8.97 0.11
C TRP A 25 -2.51 -9.97 0.03
N ASP A 26 -1.58 -9.92 0.99
CA ASP A 26 -0.43 -10.82 1.04
C ASP A 26 -0.92 -12.28 1.00
N SER A 27 -1.91 -12.65 1.81
CA SER A 27 -2.49 -14.00 1.81
C SER A 27 -3.03 -14.47 0.45
N ARG A 28 -3.53 -13.54 -0.38
CA ARG A 28 -4.00 -13.83 -1.75
C ARG A 28 -2.85 -13.83 -2.76
N ALA A 29 -1.79 -13.08 -2.51
CA ALA A 29 -0.58 -13.03 -3.33
C ALA A 29 0.40 -14.21 -3.08
N GLN A 30 0.10 -15.10 -2.13
CA GLN A 30 0.94 -16.25 -1.76
C GLN A 30 0.91 -17.45 -2.74
N TYR A 31 0.46 -17.28 -4.00
CA TYR A 31 0.39 -18.38 -4.97
C TYR A 31 1.36 -18.21 -6.13
N SER A 32 2.24 -19.19 -6.33
CA SER A 32 3.26 -19.18 -7.38
C SER A 32 2.65 -19.54 -8.74
N PRO A 33 2.82 -18.70 -9.79
CA PRO A 33 2.44 -19.06 -11.14
C PRO A 33 3.48 -19.98 -11.83
N TYR A 34 4.61 -20.28 -11.16
CA TYR A 34 5.67 -21.08 -11.74
C TYR A 34 5.17 -22.51 -12.04
N GLY A 35 5.55 -23.03 -13.21
CA GLY A 35 5.06 -24.32 -13.71
C GLY A 35 3.83 -24.20 -14.62
N GLY A 36 3.22 -23.02 -14.75
CA GLY A 36 2.11 -22.76 -15.69
C GLY A 36 2.51 -22.79 -17.17
N GLY A 37 3.81 -22.71 -17.48
CA GLY A 37 4.31 -22.62 -18.86
C GLY A 37 3.77 -21.38 -19.57
N ALA A 38 3.50 -21.50 -20.88
CA ALA A 38 2.83 -20.42 -21.62
C ALA A 38 1.36 -20.23 -21.20
N LEU A 39 0.65 -21.34 -20.92
CA LEU A 39 -0.74 -21.35 -20.42
C LEU A 39 -1.24 -22.75 -20.01
N ALA A 40 -0.67 -23.84 -20.54
CA ALA A 40 -1.19 -25.21 -20.42
C ALA A 40 -0.37 -26.12 -19.48
N GLY A 41 0.40 -25.52 -18.57
CA GLY A 41 1.33 -26.24 -17.72
C GLY A 41 2.65 -26.58 -18.43
N ASN A 42 3.59 -27.10 -17.65
CA ASN A 42 4.90 -27.51 -18.12
C ASN A 42 4.96 -29.03 -18.41
N THR A 43 5.67 -29.41 -19.47
CA THR A 43 5.85 -30.82 -19.90
C THR A 43 7.17 -31.46 -19.42
N LEU A 44 8.05 -30.68 -18.78
CA LEU A 44 9.37 -31.15 -18.31
C LEU A 44 9.32 -31.94 -16.99
N GLY A 45 8.13 -32.28 -16.49
CA GLY A 45 7.98 -33.06 -15.24
C GLY A 45 8.40 -32.31 -13.96
N LEU A 46 8.35 -30.97 -13.98
CA LEU A 46 8.67 -30.14 -12.81
C LEU A 46 7.65 -30.33 -11.68
N ASP A 47 8.12 -30.32 -10.44
CA ASP A 47 7.27 -30.24 -9.25
C ASP A 47 7.00 -28.78 -8.88
N ALA A 48 5.83 -28.27 -9.24
CA ALA A 48 5.44 -26.89 -8.97
C ALA A 48 5.27 -26.58 -7.48
N SER A 49 4.99 -27.60 -6.64
CA SER A 49 4.85 -27.39 -5.19
C SER A 49 6.21 -27.15 -4.56
N ASN A 50 7.19 -27.98 -4.91
CA ASN A 50 8.58 -27.80 -4.47
C ASN A 50 9.12 -26.42 -4.89
N ILE A 51 8.89 -26.01 -6.14
CA ILE A 51 9.32 -24.69 -6.63
C ILE A 51 8.61 -23.55 -5.88
N ALA A 52 7.31 -23.68 -5.58
CA ALA A 52 6.59 -22.69 -4.80
C ALA A 52 7.22 -22.52 -3.41
N ASP A 53 7.54 -23.62 -2.73
CA ASP A 53 8.19 -23.62 -1.42
C ASP A 53 9.60 -23.00 -1.50
N GLU A 54 10.42 -23.37 -2.49
CA GLU A 54 11.76 -22.79 -2.72
C GLU A 54 11.73 -21.27 -2.96
N LEU A 55 10.67 -20.77 -3.61
CA LEU A 55 10.48 -19.35 -3.88
C LEU A 55 9.77 -18.60 -2.73
N GLY A 56 9.36 -19.29 -1.67
CA GLY A 56 8.70 -18.70 -0.51
C GLY A 56 7.21 -18.38 -0.71
N PHE A 57 6.55 -19.00 -1.68
CA PHE A 57 5.10 -18.99 -1.82
C PHE A 57 4.46 -20.09 -0.97
N ALA A 58 3.17 -19.96 -0.65
CA ALA A 58 2.45 -20.98 0.12
C ALA A 58 2.04 -22.20 -0.73
N ALA A 59 1.81 -22.01 -2.04
CA ALA A 59 1.39 -23.06 -2.96
C ALA A 59 1.51 -22.60 -4.42
N PRO A 60 1.49 -23.51 -5.42
CA PRO A 60 1.34 -23.13 -6.82
C PRO A 60 -0.12 -22.71 -7.14
N CYS A 61 -0.29 -21.91 -8.18
CA CYS A 61 -1.62 -21.63 -8.76
C CYS A 61 -2.30 -22.94 -9.19
N LYS A 62 -3.60 -23.07 -8.93
CA LYS A 62 -4.37 -24.29 -9.20
C LYS A 62 -4.69 -24.50 -10.69
N ASN A 63 -4.60 -23.45 -11.50
CA ASN A 63 -4.89 -23.47 -12.92
C ASN A 63 -3.85 -22.64 -13.67
N SER A 64 -3.24 -23.23 -14.70
CA SER A 64 -2.15 -22.59 -15.45
C SER A 64 -2.59 -21.43 -16.33
N ILE A 65 -3.82 -21.46 -16.86
CA ILE A 65 -4.37 -20.35 -17.65
C ILE A 65 -4.65 -19.17 -16.73
N ASP A 66 -5.28 -19.42 -15.59
CA ASP A 66 -5.54 -18.40 -14.56
C ASP A 66 -4.23 -17.79 -14.03
N GLY A 67 -3.28 -18.63 -13.59
CA GLY A 67 -2.00 -18.17 -13.04
C GLY A 67 -1.14 -17.38 -14.02
N THR A 68 -1.33 -17.56 -15.34
CA THR A 68 -0.60 -16.80 -16.37
C THR A 68 -1.36 -15.55 -16.84
N ALA A 69 -2.69 -15.54 -16.77
CA ALA A 69 -3.54 -14.47 -17.32
C ALA A 69 -4.06 -13.47 -16.28
N SER A 70 -4.39 -13.92 -15.07
CA SER A 70 -5.02 -13.09 -14.04
C SER A 70 -4.05 -12.07 -13.44
N ARG A 71 -4.57 -10.90 -13.04
CA ARG A 71 -3.78 -9.74 -12.52
C ARG A 71 -4.46 -9.07 -11.33
N ASP A 72 -5.45 -9.72 -10.75
CA ASP A 72 -6.23 -9.26 -9.61
C ASP A 72 -5.35 -8.85 -8.42
N VAL A 73 -4.29 -9.61 -8.11
CA VAL A 73 -3.32 -9.23 -7.06
C VAL A 73 -2.63 -7.88 -7.33
N VAL A 74 -2.37 -7.54 -8.60
CA VAL A 74 -1.75 -6.25 -8.95
C VAL A 74 -2.79 -5.11 -8.89
N SER A 75 -4.01 -5.37 -9.35
CA SER A 75 -5.11 -4.42 -9.25
C SER A 75 -5.48 -4.12 -7.80
N GLU A 76 -5.53 -5.14 -6.94
CA GLU A 76 -5.79 -4.98 -5.52
C GLU A 76 -4.65 -4.22 -4.81
N PHE A 77 -3.39 -4.55 -5.09
CA PHE A 77 -2.25 -3.79 -4.58
C PHE A 77 -2.34 -2.29 -4.96
N SER A 78 -2.71 -2.02 -6.21
CA SER A 78 -2.87 -0.65 -6.71
C SER A 78 -3.99 0.10 -5.98
N PHE A 79 -5.09 -0.59 -5.69
CA PHE A 79 -6.18 -0.03 -4.87
C PHE A 79 -5.70 0.32 -3.45
N ILE A 80 -4.95 -0.58 -2.79
CA ILE A 80 -4.44 -0.33 -1.44
C ILE A 80 -3.50 0.88 -1.43
N CYS A 81 -2.59 0.98 -2.40
CA CYS A 81 -1.71 2.14 -2.56
C CYS A 81 -2.49 3.44 -2.82
N ALA A 82 -3.52 3.41 -3.65
CA ALA A 82 -4.37 4.56 -3.91
C ALA A 82 -5.13 5.00 -2.63
N GLN A 83 -5.63 4.04 -1.86
CA GLN A 83 -6.32 4.29 -0.60
C GLN A 83 -5.39 4.96 0.43
N ILE A 84 -4.14 4.48 0.55
CA ILE A 84 -3.11 5.13 1.38
C ILE A 84 -2.86 6.57 0.91
N GLY A 85 -2.77 6.79 -0.41
CA GLY A 85 -2.63 8.13 -0.97
C GLY A 85 -3.77 9.07 -0.57
N ILE A 86 -5.01 8.58 -0.57
CA ILE A 86 -6.19 9.33 -0.10
C ILE A 86 -6.13 9.58 1.41
N ASP A 87 -5.72 8.60 2.20
CA ASP A 87 -5.65 8.76 3.65
C ASP A 87 -4.54 9.74 4.07
N LEU A 88 -3.40 9.74 3.36
CA LEU A 88 -2.34 10.73 3.52
C LEU A 88 -2.74 12.13 3.04
N SER A 89 -3.54 12.25 1.98
CA SER A 89 -3.97 13.56 1.47
C SER A 89 -4.82 14.31 2.48
N ARG A 90 -5.63 13.60 3.28
CA ARG A 90 -6.44 14.19 4.35
C ARG A 90 -5.58 14.75 5.49
N LEU A 91 -4.53 14.04 5.89
CA LEU A 91 -3.56 14.54 6.87
C LEU A 91 -2.81 15.77 6.32
N ALA A 92 -2.38 15.70 5.06
CA ALA A 92 -1.69 16.81 4.41
C ALA A 92 -2.56 18.08 4.36
N GLU A 93 -3.84 17.95 4.00
CA GLU A 93 -4.78 19.08 3.94
C GLU A 93 -4.99 19.74 5.32
N GLU A 94 -5.04 18.94 6.39
CA GLU A 94 -5.11 19.48 7.74
C GLU A 94 -3.85 20.26 8.11
N ILE A 95 -2.66 19.73 7.79
CA ILE A 95 -1.39 20.43 8.05
C ILE A 95 -1.31 21.73 7.23
N ILE A 96 -1.71 21.71 5.96
CA ILE A 96 -1.77 22.90 5.09
C ILE A 96 -2.66 23.96 5.72
N THR A 97 -3.87 23.58 6.15
CA THR A 97 -4.83 24.50 6.77
C THR A 97 -4.33 25.02 8.12
N TRP A 98 -3.75 24.15 8.96
CA TRP A 98 -3.24 24.55 10.28
C TRP A 98 -2.05 25.50 10.20
N ASN A 99 -1.27 25.42 9.11
CA ASN A 99 -0.09 26.24 8.89
C ASN A 99 -0.39 27.52 8.09
N THR A 100 -1.65 27.87 7.82
CA THR A 100 -1.96 29.19 7.25
C THR A 100 -1.83 30.27 8.32
N VAL A 101 -1.67 31.53 7.88
CA VAL A 101 -1.56 32.69 8.79
C VAL A 101 -2.87 32.90 9.58
N GLU A 102 -4.02 32.58 8.98
CA GLU A 102 -5.34 32.73 9.59
C GLU A 102 -5.57 31.75 10.74
N PHE A 103 -5.03 30.53 10.64
CA PHE A 103 -5.15 29.51 11.69
C PHE A 103 -3.97 29.55 12.68
N GLY A 104 -2.73 29.50 12.18
CA GLY A 104 -1.53 29.57 13.00
C GLY A 104 -1.42 28.50 14.08
N TYR A 105 -1.94 27.29 13.82
CA TYR A 105 -1.95 26.21 14.82
C TYR A 105 -0.63 25.45 14.89
N VAL A 106 0.13 25.42 13.80
CA VAL A 106 1.42 24.74 13.71
C VAL A 106 2.45 25.62 13.00
N THR A 107 3.72 25.31 13.21
CA THR A 107 4.84 25.86 12.46
C THR A 107 5.66 24.67 11.95
N LEU A 108 5.90 24.61 10.64
CA LEU A 108 6.70 23.55 10.05
C LEU A 108 8.19 23.77 10.32
N ALA A 109 8.91 22.69 10.57
CA ALA A 109 10.37 22.75 10.68
C ALA A 109 11.00 23.03 9.31
N ASP A 110 12.02 23.89 9.26
CA ASP A 110 12.72 24.30 8.03
C ASP A 110 13.24 23.12 7.20
N SER A 111 13.62 22.01 7.83
CA SER A 111 14.09 20.80 7.12
C SER A 111 13.00 20.08 6.34
N PHE A 112 11.72 20.39 6.60
CA PHE A 112 10.54 19.78 5.97
C PHE A 112 9.64 20.82 5.30
N SER A 113 10.11 22.06 5.13
CA SER A 113 9.39 23.15 4.48
C SER A 113 10.31 23.94 3.55
N THR A 114 9.73 24.79 2.72
CA THR A 114 10.48 25.73 1.88
C THR A 114 9.97 27.13 2.12
N GLY A 115 10.88 28.09 2.29
CA GLY A 115 10.56 29.50 2.44
C GLY A 115 10.91 30.33 1.21
N SER A 116 10.39 31.55 1.16
CA SER A 116 10.82 32.55 0.19
C SER A 116 11.99 33.35 0.77
N SER A 117 13.05 33.55 -0.01
CA SER A 117 14.20 34.39 0.40
C SER A 117 13.82 35.85 0.73
N ILE A 118 12.68 36.33 0.22
CA ILE A 118 12.17 37.68 0.45
C ILE A 118 11.22 37.74 1.65
N MET A 119 10.61 36.62 2.03
CA MET A 119 9.62 36.55 3.11
C MET A 119 10.09 35.53 4.15
N PRO A 120 10.83 35.97 5.20
CA PRO A 120 11.46 35.08 6.17
C PRO A 120 10.51 34.55 7.27
N GLN A 121 9.21 34.72 7.08
CA GLN A 121 8.17 34.39 8.06
C GLN A 121 7.90 32.88 8.07
#